data_AF-A0A933WP61-F1
#
_entry.id   AF-A0A933WP61-F1
#
_cell.length_a   1.000
_cell.length_b   1.000
_cell.length_c   1.000
_cell.angle_alpha   90.00
_cell.angle_beta   90.00
_cell.angle_gamma   90.00
#
_symmetry.space_group_name_H-M   'P 1'
#
loop_
_entity.id
_entity.type
_entity.pdbx_description
1 polymer ?
#
loop_
_entity_poly.entity_id
_entity_poly.type
_entity_poly.pdbx_seq_one_letter_code
_entity_poly.pdbx_strand_id
1 'polypeptide(L)'
;EFLLIASLASLHRYVESGERRAAWYWTSFVLFVAGFLANEGGVVIGAVLAVYFATASFAHRRDILDFTIKMLPFALASAVLVSGLSGCGCQGVDGGFYGIGWHIPRETWVYMSRLAYPVGAIPKNPSAMEWAWGSVVIGFAIFFFVRGPHIARLAAVGMVIGVMPYVPGKIWTASRYTYMATPFFAILVAVAAGWVHHHAVRLYKPGAHVLAAMALVAVAGLYSWQVIHQTQPFLKATDRWQLLADDLRANYGELPAGSTIYVIDDDGLWSNPYWQPTWMTSVGHALYGKGVTVRALPAADLALLQKSLDGGQVYLVQLDQGHLQAVSPESAKLQLSPKE
;
A
#
# COMPACT_ATOMS: atom_id res chain seq x y z
N GLU A 1 0.32 7.98 -9.22
CA GLU A 1 1.78 8.21 -9.40
C GLU A 1 2.21 8.29 -10.87
N PHE A 2 1.27 8.29 -11.82
CA PHE A 2 1.62 8.28 -13.25
C PHE A 2 2.38 9.55 -13.64
N LEU A 3 1.94 10.71 -13.12
CA LEU A 3 2.52 12.01 -13.44
C LEU A 3 3.94 12.11 -12.89
N LEU A 4 4.20 11.53 -11.72
CA LEU A 4 5.51 11.58 -11.07
C LEU A 4 6.53 10.64 -11.73
N ILE A 5 6.10 9.45 -12.16
CA ILE A 5 6.93 8.56 -12.97
C ILE A 5 7.25 9.22 -14.31
N ALA A 6 6.26 9.85 -14.94
CA ALA A 6 6.45 10.60 -16.18
C ALA A 6 7.40 11.80 -15.97
N SER A 7 7.34 12.46 -14.81
CA SER A 7 8.28 13.52 -14.44
C SER A 7 9.72 13.01 -14.35
N LEU A 8 9.96 11.87 -13.67
CA LEU A 8 11.28 11.25 -13.59
C LEU A 8 11.78 10.77 -14.96
N ALA A 9 10.91 10.15 -15.77
CA ALA A 9 11.25 9.70 -17.12
C ALA A 9 11.63 10.88 -18.03
N SER A 10 10.90 11.99 -17.94
CA SER A 10 11.21 13.22 -18.66
C SER A 10 12.55 13.81 -18.21
N LEU A 11 12.84 13.81 -16.90
CA LEU A 11 14.13 14.25 -16.37
C LEU A 11 15.28 13.33 -16.82
N HIS A 12 15.03 12.01 -16.89
CA HIS A 12 15.97 11.04 -17.43
C HIS A 12 16.32 11.34 -18.89
N ARG A 13 15.32 11.59 -19.75
CA ARG A 13 15.53 11.97 -21.16
C ARG A 13 16.28 13.30 -21.30
N TYR A 14 16.00 14.25 -20.42
CA TYR A 14 16.75 15.51 -20.37
C TYR A 14 18.24 15.25 -20.13
N VAL A 15 18.59 14.48 -19.09
CA VAL A 15 19.99 14.14 -18.76
C VAL A 15 20.64 13.30 -19.87
N GLU A 16 19.95 12.29 -20.40
CA GLU A 16 20.43 11.44 -21.51
C GLU A 16 20.76 12.26 -22.77
N SER A 17 19.98 13.31 -23.04
CA SER A 17 20.22 14.21 -24.18
C SER A 17 21.45 15.14 -24.02
N GLY A 18 22.20 14.99 -22.92
CA GLY A 18 23.24 15.94 -22.53
C GLY A 18 22.65 17.32 -22.24
N GLU A 19 21.41 17.37 -21.74
CA GLU A 19 20.69 18.58 -21.34
C GLU A 19 20.38 19.57 -22.47
N ARG A 20 20.51 19.13 -23.73
CA ARG A 20 20.29 19.99 -24.91
C ARG A 20 18.82 20.29 -25.18
N ARG A 21 17.91 19.45 -24.69
CA ARG A 21 16.48 19.54 -24.96
C ARG A 21 15.72 20.07 -23.74
N ALA A 22 15.69 21.39 -23.58
CA ALA A 22 15.02 22.07 -22.47
C ALA A 22 13.54 21.68 -22.30
N ALA A 23 12.86 21.28 -23.38
CA ALA A 23 11.49 20.77 -23.34
C ALA A 23 11.32 19.62 -22.32
N TRP A 24 12.26 18.66 -22.28
CA TRP A 24 12.17 17.53 -21.35
C TRP A 24 12.33 17.95 -19.87
N TYR A 25 13.13 18.99 -19.60
CA TYR A 25 13.25 19.54 -18.26
C TYR A 25 11.94 20.19 -17.81
N TRP A 26 11.36 21.05 -18.65
CA TRP A 26 10.10 21.72 -18.32
C TRP A 26 8.91 20.76 -18.24
N THR A 27 8.86 19.75 -19.11
CA THR A 27 7.88 18.66 -19.01
C THR A 27 8.03 17.91 -17.69
N SER A 28 9.26 17.64 -17.23
CA SER A 28 9.49 17.04 -15.92
C SER A 28 8.94 17.91 -14.79
N PHE A 29 9.22 19.21 -14.81
CA PHE A 29 8.75 20.15 -13.81
C PHE A 29 7.21 20.28 -13.78
N VAL A 30 6.57 20.44 -14.94
CA VAL A 30 5.10 20.54 -15.05
C VAL A 30 4.44 19.26 -14.53
N LEU A 31 4.95 18.09 -14.91
CA LEU A 31 4.43 16.80 -14.44
C LEU A 31 4.64 16.60 -12.94
N PHE A 32 5.75 17.11 -12.38
CA PHE A 32 5.98 17.10 -10.94
C PHE A 32 4.92 17.93 -10.18
N VAL A 33 4.69 19.16 -10.62
CA VAL A 33 3.67 20.04 -10.03
C VAL A 33 2.27 19.43 -10.19
N ALA A 34 1.93 18.92 -11.38
CA ALA A 34 0.65 18.28 -11.64
C ALA A 34 0.45 17.02 -10.78
N GLY A 35 1.47 16.18 -10.63
CA GLY A 35 1.44 15.00 -9.77
C GLY A 35 1.24 15.37 -8.30
N PHE A 36 1.87 16.45 -7.84
CA PHE A 36 1.62 16.97 -6.51
C PHE A 36 0.18 17.46 -6.33
N LEU A 37 -0.33 18.28 -7.25
CA LEU A 37 -1.71 18.80 -7.21
C LEU A 37 -2.76 17.68 -7.29
N ALA A 38 -2.44 16.59 -7.97
CA ALA A 38 -3.24 15.36 -8.01
C ALA A 38 -3.09 14.48 -6.75
N ASN A 39 -2.40 14.97 -5.72
CA ASN A 39 -2.13 14.28 -4.45
C ASN A 39 -1.40 12.93 -4.61
N GLU A 40 -0.53 12.80 -5.60
CA GLU A 40 0.20 11.56 -5.85
C GLU A 40 1.43 11.34 -4.92
N GLY A 41 1.51 11.95 -3.74
CA GLY A 41 2.63 11.79 -2.79
C GLY A 41 3.83 12.73 -3.03
N GLY A 42 3.57 13.97 -3.47
CA GLY A 42 4.58 14.82 -4.11
C GLY A 42 5.70 15.40 -3.24
N VAL A 43 5.59 15.47 -1.91
CA VAL A 43 6.62 16.08 -1.04
C VAL A 43 7.97 15.37 -1.14
N VAL A 44 7.92 14.04 -1.18
CA VAL A 44 9.11 13.20 -1.10
C VAL A 44 9.78 13.04 -2.47
N ILE A 45 9.03 13.27 -3.55
CA ILE A 45 9.52 13.09 -4.93
C ILE A 45 10.42 14.22 -5.38
N GLY A 46 10.27 15.42 -4.81
CA GLY A 46 11.24 16.50 -5.02
C GLY A 46 12.65 16.08 -4.60
N ALA A 47 12.78 15.39 -3.46
CA ALA A 47 14.06 14.85 -2.99
C ALA A 47 14.60 13.76 -3.93
N VAL A 48 13.72 12.92 -4.47
CA VAL A 48 14.14 11.83 -5.36
C VAL A 48 14.57 12.34 -6.74
N LEU A 49 13.86 13.31 -7.32
CA LEU A 49 14.28 13.98 -8.56
C LEU A 49 15.62 14.70 -8.36
N ALA A 50 15.83 15.33 -7.20
CA ALA A 50 17.11 15.96 -6.85
C ALA A 50 18.26 14.97 -6.76
N VAL A 51 18.08 13.85 -6.04
CA VAL A 51 19.10 12.79 -5.93
C VAL A 51 19.39 12.18 -7.29
N TYR A 52 18.37 11.92 -8.10
CA TYR A 52 18.54 11.42 -9.46
C TYR A 52 19.33 12.41 -10.34
N PHE A 53 18.96 13.69 -10.34
CA PHE A 53 19.64 14.70 -11.14
C PHE A 53 21.10 14.91 -10.69
N ALA A 54 21.36 14.94 -9.38
CA ALA A 54 22.71 15.06 -8.82
C ALA A 54 23.61 13.89 -9.25
N THR A 55 23.05 12.69 -9.32
CA THR A 55 23.86 11.50 -9.61
C THR A 55 23.99 11.23 -11.09
N ALA A 56 22.99 11.59 -11.89
CA ALA A 56 23.02 11.40 -13.34
C ALA A 56 23.73 12.55 -14.07
N SER A 57 23.47 13.81 -13.69
CA SER A 57 24.06 15.00 -14.33
C SER A 57 25.32 15.49 -13.61
N PHE A 58 25.25 15.74 -12.30
CA PHE A 58 26.35 16.40 -11.58
C PHE A 58 27.60 15.51 -11.49
N ALA A 59 27.47 14.18 -11.47
CA ALA A 59 28.61 13.26 -11.58
C ALA A 59 29.45 13.44 -12.87
N HIS A 60 28.85 13.93 -13.95
CA HIS A 60 29.52 14.14 -15.24
C HIS A 60 30.09 15.56 -15.41
N ARG A 61 29.45 16.59 -14.85
CA ARG A 61 29.84 17.99 -15.06
C ARG A 61 30.51 18.67 -13.86
N ARG A 62 30.23 18.20 -12.64
CA ARG A 62 30.73 18.77 -11.37
C ARG A 62 30.45 20.27 -11.18
N ASP A 63 29.45 20.83 -11.86
CA ASP A 63 29.05 22.25 -11.74
C ASP A 63 27.93 22.41 -10.71
N ILE A 64 28.27 22.95 -9.54
CA ILE A 64 27.35 23.10 -8.40
C ILE A 64 26.31 24.19 -8.67
N LEU A 65 26.70 25.25 -9.37
CA LEU A 65 25.83 26.38 -9.65
C LEU A 65 24.73 25.96 -10.63
N ASP A 66 25.10 25.29 -11.71
CA ASP A 66 24.18 24.77 -12.71
C ASP A 66 23.21 23.73 -12.11
N PHE A 67 23.72 22.83 -11.26
CA PHE A 67 22.89 21.90 -10.49
C PHE A 67 21.87 22.64 -9.62
N THR A 68 22.33 23.63 -8.86
CA THR A 68 21.49 24.41 -7.95
C THR A 68 20.38 25.14 -8.71
N ILE A 69 20.72 25.80 -9.82
CA ILE A 69 19.76 26.53 -10.66
C ILE A 69 18.68 25.59 -11.21
N LYS A 70 19.05 24.38 -11.66
CA LYS A 70 18.11 23.40 -12.22
C LYS A 70 17.26 22.68 -11.18
N MET A 71 17.74 22.57 -9.94
CA MET A 71 16.95 21.95 -8.87
C MET A 71 16.11 22.95 -8.08
N LEU A 72 16.45 24.24 -8.12
CA LEU A 72 15.74 25.30 -7.39
C LEU A 72 14.23 25.32 -7.68
N PRO A 73 13.74 25.18 -8.94
CA PRO A 73 12.29 25.18 -9.19
C PRO A 73 11.56 24.00 -8.51
N PHE A 74 12.14 22.81 -8.53
CA PHE A 74 11.57 21.63 -7.86
C PHE A 74 11.58 21.81 -6.34
N ALA A 75 12.65 22.38 -5.78
CA ALA A 75 12.76 22.66 -4.35
C ALA A 75 11.75 23.72 -3.89
N LEU A 76 11.61 24.82 -4.64
CA LEU A 76 10.63 25.87 -4.36
C LEU A 76 9.20 25.35 -4.47
N ALA A 77 8.88 24.59 -5.52
CA ALA A 77 7.58 23.96 -5.66
C ALA A 77 7.28 23.03 -4.48
N SER A 78 8.24 22.18 -4.08
CA SER A 78 8.10 21.32 -2.90
C SER A 78 7.86 22.13 -1.62
N ALA A 79 8.63 23.20 -1.39
CA ALA A 79 8.52 24.03 -0.21
C ALA A 79 7.18 24.76 -0.11
N VAL A 80 6.72 25.38 -1.20
CA VAL A 80 5.41 26.04 -1.29
C VAL A 80 4.29 25.05 -1.01
N LEU A 81 4.37 23.87 -1.60
CA LEU A 81 3.31 22.88 -1.51
C LEU A 81 3.28 22.18 -0.15
N VAL A 82 4.43 21.87 0.47
CA VAL A 82 4.53 21.40 1.87
C VAL A 82 3.96 22.45 2.83
N SER A 83 4.33 23.72 2.63
CA SER A 83 3.85 24.82 3.47
C SER A 83 2.32 24.95 3.36
N GLY A 84 1.77 24.82 2.15
CA GLY A 84 0.32 24.79 1.90
C GLY A 84 -0.39 23.65 2.62
N LEU A 85 0.17 22.43 2.59
CA LEU A 85 -0.37 21.27 3.32
C LEU A 85 -0.31 21.45 4.84
N SER A 86 0.78 22.05 5.36
CA SER A 86 0.90 22.35 6.79
C SER A 86 -0.07 23.44 7.26
N GLY A 87 -0.43 24.38 6.38
CA GLY A 87 -1.30 25.51 6.70
C GLY A 87 -2.80 25.21 6.58
N CYS A 88 -3.22 24.20 5.82
CA CYS A 88 -4.63 23.93 5.57
C CYS A 88 -5.33 23.05 6.63
N GLY A 89 -4.58 22.43 7.55
CA GLY A 89 -5.13 21.51 8.56
C GLY A 89 -5.88 20.30 7.97
N CYS A 90 -5.80 20.09 6.65
CA CYS A 90 -6.57 19.07 5.96
C CYS A 90 -5.92 17.70 6.17
N GLN A 91 -6.65 16.86 6.90
CA GLN A 91 -6.48 15.41 7.03
C GLN A 91 -5.16 14.93 7.66
N GLY A 92 -5.23 14.65 8.96
CA GLY A 92 -4.33 13.70 9.63
C GLY A 92 -3.09 14.29 10.29
N VAL A 93 -2.88 15.61 10.27
CA VAL A 93 -1.71 16.24 10.91
C VAL A 93 -1.93 16.47 12.43
N ASP A 94 -3.17 16.37 12.91
CA ASP A 94 -3.47 16.39 14.35
C ASP A 94 -3.05 15.06 15.00
N GLY A 95 -1.80 15.04 15.50
CA GLY A 95 -1.26 13.95 16.30
C GLY A 95 -0.17 13.11 15.62
N GLY A 96 0.96 13.72 15.27
CA GLY A 96 2.22 12.99 15.06
C GLY A 96 2.26 12.05 13.85
N PHE A 97 1.50 12.36 12.80
CA PHE A 97 1.42 11.55 11.57
C PHE A 97 2.62 11.73 10.64
N TYR A 98 3.34 12.85 10.79
CA TYR A 98 4.63 13.13 10.17
C TYR A 98 5.62 13.45 11.29
N GLY A 99 6.16 12.41 11.93
CA GLY A 99 7.22 12.56 12.93
C GLY A 99 8.58 12.29 12.32
N ILE A 100 9.61 13.04 12.69
CA ILE A 100 10.99 12.60 12.47
C ILE A 100 11.36 11.70 13.64
N GLY A 101 11.70 10.43 13.39
CA GLY A 101 12.06 9.51 14.47
C GLY A 101 12.44 8.11 13.99
N TRP A 102 12.73 7.22 14.95
CA TRP A 102 13.22 5.85 14.67
C TRP A 102 12.22 4.96 13.91
N HIS A 103 10.95 5.36 13.82
CA HIS A 103 9.99 4.68 12.97
C HIS A 103 10.37 4.80 11.47
N ILE A 104 10.95 5.91 11.00
CA ILE A 104 11.40 6.10 9.61
C ILE A 104 12.34 4.95 9.15
N PRO A 105 13.53 4.74 9.76
CA PRO A 105 14.42 3.67 9.34
C PRO A 105 13.82 2.29 9.59
N ARG A 106 13.10 2.11 10.71
CA ARG A 106 12.44 0.86 11.07
C ARG A 106 11.45 0.41 9.99
N GLU A 107 10.56 1.30 9.60
CA GLU A 107 9.52 1.04 8.60
C GLU A 107 10.14 0.85 7.21
N THR A 108 11.11 1.69 6.85
CA THR A 108 11.88 1.55 5.60
C THR A 108 12.47 0.14 5.47
N TRP A 109 13.11 -0.37 6.52
CA TRP A 109 13.72 -1.72 6.48
C TRP A 109 12.69 -2.83 6.40
N VAL A 110 11.55 -2.68 7.09
CA VAL A 110 10.44 -3.62 6.93
C VAL A 110 9.97 -3.61 5.47
N TYR A 111 9.76 -2.46 4.81
CA TYR A 111 9.34 -2.44 3.39
C TYR A 111 10.37 -3.07 2.46
N MET A 112 11.65 -2.69 2.62
CA MET A 112 12.72 -3.22 1.79
C MET A 112 12.84 -4.74 1.95
N SER A 113 12.67 -5.26 3.17
CA SER A 113 12.66 -6.71 3.41
C SER A 113 11.49 -7.41 2.68
N ARG A 114 10.32 -6.76 2.61
CA ARG A 114 9.12 -7.33 1.97
C ARG A 114 9.21 -7.36 0.45
N LEU A 115 10.05 -6.52 -0.15
CA LEU A 115 10.40 -6.63 -1.57
C LEU A 115 11.17 -7.93 -1.87
N ALA A 116 12.10 -8.31 -1.00
CA ALA A 116 12.85 -9.57 -1.15
C ALA A 116 12.08 -10.80 -0.67
N TYR A 117 11.26 -10.65 0.37
CA TYR A 117 10.56 -11.74 1.03
C TYR A 117 9.11 -11.33 1.37
N PRO A 118 8.17 -11.48 0.41
CA PRO A 118 6.78 -11.02 0.56
C PRO A 118 5.89 -12.00 1.35
N VAL A 119 6.43 -12.64 2.39
CA VAL A 119 5.75 -13.72 3.13
C VAL A 119 5.40 -13.29 4.56
N GLY A 120 4.11 -13.36 4.89
CA GLY A 120 3.59 -13.09 6.23
C GLY A 120 3.14 -11.64 6.46
N ALA A 121 2.57 -11.39 7.64
CA ALA A 121 2.11 -10.06 8.03
C ALA A 121 3.29 -9.09 8.20
N ILE A 122 3.07 -7.81 7.92
CA ILE A 122 4.07 -6.75 8.12
C ILE A 122 4.26 -6.58 9.63
N PRO A 123 5.44 -6.93 10.18
CA PRO A 123 5.67 -6.84 11.60
C PRO A 123 5.76 -5.38 11.99
N LYS A 124 5.21 -5.04 13.16
CA LYS A 124 5.37 -3.69 13.70
C LYS A 124 6.85 -3.37 13.85
N ASN A 125 7.64 -4.29 14.42
CA ASN A 125 9.08 -4.13 14.60
C ASN A 125 9.84 -5.07 13.65
N PRO A 126 10.85 -4.59 12.90
CA PRO A 126 11.75 -5.44 12.15
C PRO A 126 12.52 -6.35 13.10
N SER A 127 12.49 -7.66 12.84
CA SER A 127 13.41 -8.60 13.46
C SER A 127 14.79 -8.53 12.78
N ALA A 128 15.76 -9.30 13.28
CA ALA A 128 17.06 -9.44 12.62
C ALA A 128 16.94 -9.85 11.14
N MET A 129 15.91 -10.63 10.80
CA MET A 129 15.67 -11.07 9.43
C MET A 129 15.21 -9.92 8.52
N GLU A 130 14.28 -9.07 8.97
CA GLU A 130 13.89 -7.87 8.21
C GLU A 130 15.06 -6.89 8.05
N TRP A 131 15.89 -6.73 9.09
CA TRP A 131 17.10 -5.92 9.00
C TRP A 131 18.08 -6.46 7.95
N ALA A 132 18.31 -7.78 7.95
CA ALA A 132 19.19 -8.42 6.97
C ALA A 132 18.68 -8.25 5.54
N TRP A 133 17.43 -8.65 5.26
CA TRP A 133 16.86 -8.56 3.92
C TRP A 133 16.68 -7.12 3.43
N GLY A 134 16.25 -6.22 4.30
CA GLY A 134 16.15 -4.80 3.97
C GLY A 134 17.52 -4.22 3.59
N SER A 135 18.59 -4.61 4.28
CA SER A 135 19.95 -4.19 3.95
C SER A 135 20.43 -4.76 2.61
N VAL A 136 20.08 -6.02 2.29
CA VAL A 136 20.38 -6.64 0.99
C VAL A 136 19.70 -5.86 -0.13
N VAL A 137 18.42 -5.54 0.00
CA VAL A 137 17.67 -4.81 -1.03
C VAL A 137 18.19 -3.38 -1.21
N ILE A 138 18.49 -2.68 -0.11
CA ILE A 138 19.09 -1.33 -0.18
C ILE A 138 20.48 -1.39 -0.81
N GLY A 139 21.33 -2.32 -0.38
CA GLY A 139 22.67 -2.50 -0.95
C GLY A 139 22.63 -2.83 -2.44
N PHE A 140 21.68 -3.66 -2.85
CA PHE A 140 21.42 -4.01 -4.24
C PHE A 140 20.98 -2.80 -5.06
N ALA A 141 20.05 -1.99 -4.56
CA ALA A 141 19.62 -0.76 -5.22
C ALA A 141 20.76 0.26 -5.32
N ILE A 142 21.56 0.43 -4.27
CA ILE A 142 22.76 1.31 -4.29
C ILE A 142 23.75 0.82 -5.34
N PHE A 143 24.04 -0.48 -5.39
CA PHE A 143 24.95 -1.06 -6.38
C PHE A 143 24.49 -0.75 -7.80
N PHE A 144 23.23 -1.00 -8.14
CA PHE A 144 22.69 -0.72 -9.48
C PHE A 144 22.53 0.77 -9.76
N PHE A 145 22.29 1.58 -8.75
CA PHE A 145 22.27 3.03 -8.90
C PHE A 145 23.66 3.59 -9.27
N VAL A 146 24.73 3.07 -8.66
CA VAL A 146 26.10 3.54 -8.90
C VAL A 146 26.70 2.91 -10.17
N ARG A 147 26.53 1.60 -10.35
CA ARG A 147 27.23 0.82 -11.39
C ARG A 147 26.31 0.26 -12.48
N GLY A 148 25.00 0.27 -12.26
CA GLY A 148 24.05 -0.34 -13.17
C GLY A 148 23.86 0.43 -14.48
N PRO A 149 23.28 -0.21 -15.49
CA PRO A 149 22.82 0.46 -16.71
C PRO A 149 21.71 1.46 -16.39
N HIS A 150 21.45 2.40 -17.30
CA HIS A 150 20.48 3.49 -17.12
C HIS A 150 19.10 3.03 -16.61
N ILE A 151 18.57 1.93 -17.15
CA ILE A 151 17.28 1.37 -16.71
C ILE A 151 17.31 0.87 -15.26
N ALA A 152 18.44 0.32 -14.80
CA ALA A 152 18.60 -0.12 -13.41
C ALA A 152 18.77 1.07 -12.46
N ARG A 153 19.43 2.15 -12.90
CA ARG A 153 19.49 3.39 -12.11
C ARG A 153 18.12 4.01 -11.94
N LEU A 154 17.34 4.08 -13.02
CA LEU A 154 15.97 4.54 -13.00
C LEU A 154 15.11 3.68 -12.06
N ALA A 155 15.27 2.36 -12.12
CA ALA A 155 14.56 1.43 -11.25
C ALA A 155 14.98 1.56 -9.77
N ALA A 156 16.26 1.73 -9.46
CA ALA A 156 16.72 1.98 -8.10
C ALA A 156 16.10 3.27 -7.52
N VAL A 157 16.04 4.33 -8.31
CA VAL A 157 15.39 5.59 -7.93
C VAL A 157 13.88 5.41 -7.81
N GLY A 158 13.24 4.75 -8.76
CA GLY A 158 11.80 4.45 -8.70
C GLY A 158 11.41 3.60 -7.49
N MET A 159 12.28 2.67 -7.06
CA MET A 159 12.08 1.90 -5.84
C MET A 159 12.12 2.80 -4.59
N VAL A 160 13.04 3.77 -4.55
CA VAL A 160 13.05 4.79 -3.49
C VAL A 160 11.78 5.63 -3.56
N ILE A 161 11.36 6.11 -4.74
CA ILE A 161 10.08 6.83 -4.91
C ILE A 161 8.90 6.01 -4.38
N GLY A 162 8.84 4.72 -4.66
CA GLY A 162 7.71 3.87 -4.26
C GLY A 162 7.63 3.61 -2.75
N VAL A 163 8.73 3.78 -1.99
CA VAL A 163 8.74 3.56 -0.54
C VAL A 163 8.74 4.86 0.25
N MET A 164 9.49 5.86 -0.21
CA MET A 164 9.87 7.05 0.55
C MET A 164 8.70 7.95 1.00
N PRO A 165 7.61 8.17 0.21
CA PRO A 165 6.45 8.95 0.64
C PRO A 165 5.77 8.44 1.91
N TYR A 166 5.98 7.16 2.24
CA TYR A 166 5.26 6.46 3.30
C TYR A 166 6.11 6.24 4.56
N VAL A 167 7.41 6.50 4.46
CA VAL A 167 8.37 6.40 5.56
C VAL A 167 8.05 7.35 6.74
N PRO A 168 7.53 8.57 6.51
CA PRO A 168 7.12 9.45 7.61
C PRO A 168 5.77 9.09 8.25
N GLY A 169 4.98 8.20 7.63
CA GLY A 169 3.66 7.80 8.12
C GLY A 169 3.73 6.75 9.22
N LYS A 170 2.59 6.42 9.83
CA LYS A 170 2.47 5.25 10.73
C LYS A 170 2.43 3.97 9.88
N ILE A 171 3.20 2.93 10.26
CA ILE A 171 3.34 1.61 9.60
C ILE A 171 2.06 0.99 8.99
N TRP A 172 0.88 1.34 9.51
CA TRP A 172 -0.42 0.87 9.04
C TRP A 172 -0.86 1.47 7.70
N THR A 173 -0.44 2.68 7.32
CA THR A 173 -0.74 3.24 6.00
C THR A 173 0.15 2.67 4.90
N ALA A 174 1.26 2.05 5.28
CA ALA A 174 2.36 1.79 4.38
C ALA A 174 2.44 0.33 3.89
N SER A 175 1.69 -0.59 4.52
CA SER A 175 1.31 -1.87 3.89
C SER A 175 0.53 -1.68 2.59
N ARG A 176 -0.24 -0.59 2.50
CA ARG A 176 -1.07 -0.28 1.33
C ARG A 176 -0.24 0.02 0.10
N TYR A 177 1.02 0.45 0.22
CA TYR A 177 1.76 1.05 -0.90
C TYR A 177 3.06 0.35 -1.29
N THR A 178 3.40 -0.77 -0.65
CA THR A 178 4.57 -1.61 -1.04
C THR A 178 4.47 -2.08 -2.50
N TYR A 179 3.26 -2.17 -3.06
CA TYR A 179 3.03 -2.49 -4.47
C TYR A 179 3.66 -1.48 -5.44
N MET A 180 3.88 -0.23 -5.02
CA MET A 180 4.42 0.83 -5.89
C MET A 180 5.91 0.68 -6.13
N ALA A 181 6.66 0.19 -5.13
CA ALA A 181 8.08 -0.11 -5.27
C ALA A 181 8.36 -1.46 -5.96
N THR A 182 7.39 -2.37 -5.93
CA THR A 182 7.48 -3.74 -6.48
C THR A 182 7.88 -3.79 -7.96
N PRO A 183 7.25 -3.05 -8.90
CA PRO A 183 7.63 -3.12 -10.32
C PRO A 183 9.06 -2.64 -10.57
N PHE A 184 9.53 -1.64 -9.83
CA PHE A 184 10.92 -1.16 -9.94
C PHE A 184 11.91 -2.19 -9.40
N PHE A 185 11.59 -2.80 -8.26
CA PHE A 185 12.40 -3.89 -7.73
C PHE A 185 12.45 -5.08 -8.69
N ALA A 186 11.33 -5.44 -9.33
CA ALA A 186 11.29 -6.49 -10.34
C ALA A 186 12.21 -6.20 -11.54
N ILE A 187 12.27 -4.94 -12.02
CA ILE A 187 13.21 -4.53 -13.06
C ILE A 187 14.67 -4.72 -12.60
N LEU A 188 15.01 -4.30 -11.38
CA LEU A 188 16.36 -4.50 -10.83
C LEU A 188 16.74 -5.98 -10.76
N VAL A 189 15.83 -6.82 -10.27
CA VAL A 189 16.02 -8.28 -10.20
C VAL A 189 16.22 -8.87 -11.59
N ALA A 190 15.42 -8.47 -12.58
CA ALA A 190 15.55 -8.94 -13.95
C ALA A 190 16.91 -8.55 -14.58
N VAL A 191 17.35 -7.30 -14.39
CA VAL A 191 18.67 -6.84 -14.87
C VAL A 191 19.79 -7.62 -14.20
N ALA A 192 19.70 -7.84 -12.89
CA ALA A 192 20.70 -8.62 -12.16
C ALA A 192 20.73 -10.08 -12.59
N ALA A 193 19.58 -10.72 -12.74
CA ALA A 193 19.46 -12.10 -13.22
C ALA A 193 20.05 -12.23 -14.64
N GLY A 194 19.76 -11.28 -15.53
CA GLY A 194 20.35 -11.23 -16.86
C GLY A 194 21.88 -11.06 -16.83
N TRP A 195 22.39 -10.18 -15.95
CA TRP A 195 23.82 -9.96 -15.77
C TRP A 195 24.53 -11.21 -15.23
N VAL A 196 23.99 -11.84 -14.20
CA VAL A 196 24.52 -13.09 -13.62
C VAL A 196 24.50 -14.21 -14.65
N HIS A 197 23.37 -14.42 -15.33
CA HIS A 197 23.24 -15.45 -16.36
C HIS A 197 24.24 -15.23 -17.50
N HIS A 198 24.42 -13.99 -17.96
CA HIS A 198 25.38 -13.65 -19.01
C HIS A 198 26.82 -14.06 -18.66
N HIS A 199 27.23 -13.86 -17.39
CA HIS A 199 28.56 -14.26 -16.92
C HIS A 199 28.64 -15.76 -16.66
N ALA A 200 27.60 -16.36 -16.08
CA ALA A 200 27.55 -17.79 -15.77
C ALA A 200 27.61 -18.66 -17.03
N VAL A 201 26.93 -18.26 -18.12
CA VAL A 201 26.96 -19.00 -19.40
C VAL A 201 28.37 -19.07 -19.99
N ARG A 202 29.19 -18.02 -19.78
CA ARG A 202 30.59 -18.00 -20.24
C ARG A 202 31.48 -18.96 -19.44
N LEU A 203 31.15 -19.23 -18.18
CA LEU A 203 31.88 -20.17 -17.32
C LEU A 203 31.41 -21.61 -17.55
N TYR A 204 30.10 -21.85 -17.47
CA TYR A 204 29.50 -23.16 -17.65
C TYR A 204 28.04 -23.05 -18.10
N LYS A 205 27.83 -23.15 -19.41
CA LYS A 205 26.52 -22.97 -20.06
C LYS A 205 25.41 -23.88 -19.53
N PRO A 206 25.60 -25.21 -19.36
CA PRO A 206 24.54 -26.06 -18.83
C PRO A 206 24.12 -25.68 -17.41
N GLY A 207 25.09 -25.43 -16.52
CA GLY A 207 24.78 -25.06 -15.14
C GLY A 207 24.10 -23.70 -15.02
N ALA A 208 24.44 -22.74 -15.88
CA ALA A 208 23.76 -21.45 -15.93
C ALA A 208 22.27 -21.59 -16.30
N HIS A 209 21.94 -22.45 -17.26
CA HIS A 209 20.55 -22.73 -17.63
C HIS A 209 19.79 -23.48 -16.53
N VAL A 210 20.44 -24.42 -15.84
CA VAL A 210 19.85 -25.11 -14.68
C VAL A 210 19.57 -24.12 -13.55
N LEU A 211 20.49 -23.22 -13.23
CA LEU A 211 20.29 -22.17 -12.23
C LEU A 211 19.12 -21.24 -12.59
N ALA A 212 19.04 -20.83 -13.86
CA ALA A 212 17.93 -20.01 -14.35
C ALA A 212 16.59 -20.75 -14.23
N ALA A 213 16.54 -22.04 -14.58
CA ALA A 213 15.36 -22.87 -14.44
C ALA A 213 14.93 -23.01 -12.97
N MET A 214 15.88 -23.25 -12.06
CA MET A 214 15.59 -23.32 -10.61
C MET A 214 15.05 -22.00 -10.07
N ALA A 215 15.59 -20.86 -10.52
CA ALA A 215 15.07 -19.54 -10.13
C ALA A 215 13.64 -19.32 -10.62
N LEU A 216 13.31 -19.73 -11.85
CA LEU A 216 11.94 -19.67 -12.38
C LEU A 216 10.98 -20.55 -11.58
N VAL A 217 11.39 -21.77 -11.21
CA VAL A 217 10.59 -22.66 -10.36
C VAL A 217 10.36 -22.06 -8.98
N ALA A 218 11.37 -21.43 -8.38
CA ALA A 218 11.23 -20.74 -7.09
C ALA A 218 10.25 -19.56 -7.18
N VAL A 219 10.32 -18.75 -8.24
CA VAL A 219 9.39 -17.63 -8.47
C VAL A 219 7.96 -18.15 -8.68
N ALA A 220 7.78 -19.21 -9.49
CA ALA A 220 6.48 -19.83 -9.69
C ALA A 220 5.92 -20.39 -8.38
N GLY A 221 6.75 -21.05 -7.57
CA GLY A 221 6.37 -21.56 -6.25
C GLY A 221 5.94 -20.45 -5.28
N LEU A 222 6.69 -19.35 -5.23
CA LEU A 222 6.32 -18.17 -4.43
C LEU A 222 4.99 -17.55 -4.89
N TYR A 223 4.79 -17.46 -6.20
CA TYR A 223 3.53 -16.96 -6.77
C TYR A 223 2.36 -17.89 -6.41
N SER A 224 2.50 -19.21 -6.59
CA SER A 224 1.48 -20.18 -6.21
C SER A 224 1.17 -20.13 -4.71
N TRP A 225 2.19 -20.04 -3.85
CA TRP A 225 2.01 -19.86 -2.41
C TRP A 225 1.23 -18.57 -2.10
N GLN A 226 1.57 -17.44 -2.74
CA GLN A 226 0.87 -16.18 -2.56
C GLN A 226 -0.60 -16.29 -2.96
N VAL A 227 -0.90 -16.93 -4.09
CA VAL A 227 -2.28 -17.13 -4.54
C VAL A 227 -3.06 -17.96 -3.52
N ILE A 228 -2.50 -19.07 -3.04
CA ILE A 228 -3.18 -19.99 -2.13
C ILE A 228 -3.37 -19.39 -0.73
N HIS A 229 -2.36 -18.71 -0.19
CA HIS A 229 -2.36 -18.30 1.21
C HIS A 229 -2.69 -16.82 1.43
N GLN A 230 -2.60 -15.97 0.40
CA GLN A 230 -3.00 -14.58 0.50
C GLN A 230 -4.25 -14.30 -0.33
N THR A 231 -4.25 -14.60 -1.63
CA THR A 231 -5.37 -14.22 -2.52
C THR A 231 -6.65 -15.00 -2.26
N GLN A 232 -6.57 -16.33 -2.15
CA GLN A 232 -7.75 -17.20 -1.96
C GLN A 232 -8.53 -16.89 -0.67
N PRO A 233 -7.89 -16.67 0.50
CA PRO A 233 -8.61 -16.21 1.69
C PRO A 233 -9.35 -14.87 1.49
N PHE A 234 -8.76 -13.92 0.76
CA PHE A 234 -9.44 -12.66 0.43
C PHE A 234 -10.65 -12.88 -0.48
N LEU A 235 -10.56 -13.75 -1.49
CA LEU A 235 -11.71 -14.09 -2.34
C LEU A 235 -12.85 -14.73 -1.54
N LYS A 236 -12.53 -15.68 -0.65
CA LYS A 236 -13.52 -16.27 0.27
C LYS A 236 -14.14 -15.22 1.19
N ALA A 237 -13.39 -14.20 1.61
CA ALA A 237 -13.95 -13.10 2.37
C ALA A 237 -14.92 -12.26 1.52
N THR A 238 -14.60 -12.00 0.25
CA THR A 238 -15.49 -11.31 -0.69
C THR A 238 -16.82 -12.06 -0.88
N ASP A 239 -16.79 -13.38 -1.06
CA ASP A 239 -18.00 -14.21 -1.17
C ASP A 239 -18.90 -14.05 0.07
N ARG A 240 -18.30 -13.91 1.26
CA ARG A 240 -19.04 -13.68 2.52
C ARG A 240 -19.64 -12.28 2.62
N TRP A 241 -18.98 -11.25 2.07
CA TRP A 241 -19.56 -9.92 1.99
C TRP A 241 -20.73 -9.87 0.99
N GLN A 242 -20.63 -10.63 -0.09
CA GLN A 242 -21.73 -10.80 -1.03
C GLN A 242 -22.91 -11.53 -0.38
N LEU A 243 -22.66 -12.64 0.33
CA LEU A 243 -23.67 -13.33 1.12
C LEU A 243 -24.38 -12.39 2.11
N LEU A 244 -23.60 -11.61 2.89
CA LEU A 244 -24.15 -10.62 3.81
C LEU A 244 -25.09 -9.65 3.07
N ALA A 245 -24.67 -9.12 1.92
CA ALA A 245 -25.48 -8.18 1.16
C ALA A 245 -26.76 -8.81 0.57
N ASP A 246 -26.64 -10.02 0.02
CA ASP A 246 -27.74 -10.74 -0.61
C ASP A 246 -28.78 -11.16 0.43
N ASP A 247 -28.34 -11.71 1.58
CA ASP A 247 -29.25 -12.12 2.64
C ASP A 247 -29.87 -10.91 3.35
N LEU A 248 -29.15 -9.81 3.52
CA LEU A 248 -29.75 -8.57 4.05
C LEU A 248 -30.86 -8.06 3.13
N ARG A 249 -30.63 -8.01 1.80
CA ARG A 249 -31.67 -7.63 0.84
C ARG A 249 -32.86 -8.60 0.85
N ALA A 250 -32.61 -9.90 1.01
CA ALA A 250 -33.66 -10.90 1.05
C ALA A 250 -34.53 -10.80 2.32
N ASN A 251 -33.90 -10.54 3.47
CA ASN A 251 -34.60 -10.40 4.75
C ASN A 251 -35.28 -9.03 4.92
N TYR A 252 -34.66 -7.98 4.39
CA TYR A 252 -35.14 -6.60 4.49
C TYR A 252 -35.06 -5.94 3.11
N GLY A 253 -36.20 -5.80 2.44
CA GLY A 253 -36.28 -5.18 1.12
C GLY A 253 -36.07 -3.66 1.17
N GLU A 254 -36.75 -2.97 2.09
CA GLU A 254 -36.59 -1.54 2.34
C GLU A 254 -36.50 -1.27 3.84
N LEU A 255 -35.69 -0.28 4.23
CA LEU A 255 -35.52 0.13 5.62
C LEU A 255 -35.62 1.66 5.73
N PRO A 256 -36.31 2.19 6.76
CA PRO A 256 -36.39 3.63 6.96
C PRO A 256 -35.03 4.22 7.39
N ALA A 257 -34.80 5.49 7.06
CA ALA A 257 -33.61 6.21 7.51
C ALA A 257 -33.53 6.24 9.04
N GLY A 258 -32.32 6.07 9.59
CA GLY A 258 -32.07 5.94 11.03
C GLY A 258 -32.10 4.49 11.54
N SER A 259 -32.48 3.52 10.70
CA SER A 259 -32.45 2.11 11.07
C SER A 259 -31.04 1.60 11.32
N THR A 260 -30.90 0.71 12.31
CA THR A 260 -29.66 -0.03 12.52
C THR A 260 -29.93 -1.53 12.47
N ILE A 261 -29.20 -2.23 11.61
CA ILE A 261 -29.18 -3.68 11.54
C ILE A 261 -27.99 -4.17 12.35
N TYR A 262 -28.23 -5.11 13.27
CA TYR A 262 -27.20 -5.81 14.01
C TYR A 262 -27.09 -7.24 13.51
N VAL A 263 -25.92 -7.58 13.00
CA VAL A 263 -25.50 -8.92 12.64
C VAL A 263 -24.89 -9.56 13.89
N ILE A 264 -25.48 -10.65 14.35
CA ILE A 264 -24.93 -11.48 15.41
C ILE A 264 -23.83 -12.33 14.78
N ASP A 265 -22.58 -12.08 15.19
CA ASP A 265 -21.39 -12.68 14.60
C ASP A 265 -20.47 -13.25 15.68
N ASP A 266 -20.71 -14.52 16.00
CA ASP A 266 -19.95 -15.25 17.03
C ASP A 266 -18.61 -15.78 16.53
N ASP A 267 -18.44 -15.88 15.20
CA ASP A 267 -17.21 -16.35 14.56
C ASP A 267 -16.15 -15.24 14.43
N GLY A 268 -16.46 -14.00 14.84
CA GLY A 268 -15.53 -12.88 14.78
C GLY A 268 -15.26 -12.37 13.35
N LEU A 269 -16.07 -12.77 12.38
CA LEU A 269 -15.83 -12.56 10.95
C LEU A 269 -16.09 -11.11 10.53
N TRP A 270 -17.24 -10.56 10.93
CA TRP A 270 -17.70 -9.20 10.60
C TRP A 270 -17.51 -8.22 11.77
N SER A 271 -17.49 -8.74 13.00
CA SER A 271 -17.18 -8.02 14.25
C SER A 271 -15.69 -7.75 14.45
N ASN A 272 -14.85 -8.16 13.48
CA ASN A 272 -13.44 -7.80 13.47
C ASN A 272 -13.28 -6.27 13.50
N PRO A 273 -12.54 -5.71 14.49
CA PRO A 273 -12.40 -4.26 14.67
C PRO A 273 -11.72 -3.55 13.50
N TYR A 274 -11.04 -4.30 12.61
CA TYR A 274 -10.47 -3.75 11.38
C TYR A 274 -11.53 -3.52 10.29
N TRP A 275 -12.46 -4.46 10.12
CA TRP A 275 -13.47 -4.46 9.06
C TRP A 275 -14.74 -3.70 9.44
N GLN A 276 -15.11 -3.71 10.71
CA GLN A 276 -16.34 -3.10 11.21
C GLN A 276 -16.46 -1.59 10.94
N PRO A 277 -15.45 -0.73 11.22
CA PRO A 277 -15.58 0.71 10.95
C PRO A 277 -15.43 1.06 9.47
N THR A 278 -14.75 0.22 8.69
CA THR A 278 -14.41 0.51 7.30
C THR A 278 -15.46 0.00 6.31
N TRP A 279 -15.97 -1.22 6.49
CA TRP A 279 -16.75 -1.93 5.46
C TRP A 279 -18.21 -2.15 5.89
N MET A 280 -18.48 -2.57 7.14
CA MET A 280 -19.85 -2.84 7.61
C MET A 280 -20.79 -1.62 7.51
N THR A 281 -20.29 -0.44 7.89
CA THR A 281 -21.04 0.83 7.78
C THR A 281 -21.38 1.17 6.33
N SER A 282 -20.49 0.83 5.39
CA SER A 282 -20.69 1.06 3.96
C SER A 282 -21.73 0.13 3.36
N VAL A 283 -21.91 -1.09 3.89
CA VAL A 283 -22.93 -2.04 3.42
C VAL A 283 -24.34 -1.46 3.60
N GLY A 284 -24.68 -0.95 4.78
CA GLY A 284 -25.99 -0.34 5.02
C GLY A 284 -26.29 0.82 4.09
N HIS A 285 -25.29 1.67 3.89
CA HIS A 285 -25.38 2.79 2.96
C HIS A 285 -25.58 2.34 1.51
N ALA A 286 -24.84 1.32 1.06
CA ALA A 286 -24.90 0.82 -0.31
C ALA A 286 -26.22 0.09 -0.62
N LEU A 287 -26.80 -0.61 0.36
CA LEU A 287 -28.02 -1.37 0.16
C LEU A 287 -29.29 -0.54 0.31
N TYR A 288 -29.33 0.36 1.30
CA TYR A 288 -30.56 1.05 1.73
C TYR A 288 -30.49 2.58 1.68
N GLY A 289 -29.32 3.13 1.32
CA GLY A 289 -29.12 4.57 1.21
C GLY A 289 -28.69 5.27 2.51
N LYS A 290 -28.75 6.61 2.51
CA LYS A 290 -28.25 7.43 3.62
C LYS A 290 -29.06 7.20 4.90
N GLY A 291 -28.35 6.90 5.99
CA GLY A 291 -28.93 6.83 7.34
C GLY A 291 -29.23 5.42 7.84
N VAL A 292 -29.00 4.36 7.05
CA VAL A 292 -29.06 2.98 7.52
C VAL A 292 -27.65 2.50 7.88
N THR A 293 -27.50 1.97 9.09
CA THR A 293 -26.22 1.45 9.59
C THR A 293 -26.31 -0.06 9.76
N VAL A 294 -25.28 -0.79 9.34
CA VAL A 294 -25.13 -2.22 9.68
C VAL A 294 -23.93 -2.35 10.62
N ARG A 295 -24.11 -3.11 11.70
CA ARG A 295 -23.07 -3.39 12.70
C ARG A 295 -23.03 -4.89 12.95
N ALA A 296 -21.83 -5.43 13.16
CA ALA A 296 -21.67 -6.80 13.60
C ALA A 296 -21.19 -6.81 15.06
N LEU A 297 -21.78 -7.66 15.89
CA LEU A 297 -21.44 -7.78 17.30
C LEU A 297 -21.43 -9.27 17.68
N PRO A 298 -20.51 -9.70 18.56
CA PRO A 298 -20.62 -10.99 19.23
C PRO A 298 -21.96 -11.06 19.98
N ALA A 299 -22.57 -12.25 20.07
CA ALA A 299 -23.85 -12.40 20.75
C ALA A 299 -23.79 -11.96 22.22
N ALA A 300 -22.63 -12.13 22.88
CA ALA A 300 -22.39 -11.68 24.25
C ALA A 300 -22.55 -10.15 24.43
N ASP A 301 -22.19 -9.36 23.41
CA ASP A 301 -22.27 -7.90 23.44
C ASP A 301 -23.67 -7.37 23.09
N LEU A 302 -24.48 -8.20 22.41
CA LEU A 302 -25.87 -7.87 22.09
C LEU A 302 -26.72 -7.66 23.35
N ALA A 303 -26.45 -8.43 24.41
CA ALA A 303 -27.14 -8.33 25.70
C ALA A 303 -26.86 -7.00 26.43
N LEU A 304 -25.68 -6.41 26.21
CA LEU A 304 -25.31 -5.08 26.71
C LEU A 304 -25.93 -3.98 25.86
N LEU A 305 -26.00 -4.19 24.54
CA LEU A 305 -26.55 -3.24 23.59
C LEU A 305 -28.07 -3.04 23.77
N GLN A 306 -28.82 -4.10 24.05
CA GLN A 306 -30.26 -4.02 24.35
C GLN A 306 -30.58 -3.11 25.55
N LYS A 307 -29.66 -2.94 26.51
CA LYS A 307 -29.84 -2.02 27.64
C LYS A 307 -29.63 -0.55 27.27
N SER A 308 -29.07 -0.27 26.10
CA SER A 308 -28.72 1.08 25.63
C SER A 308 -29.61 1.58 24.47
N LEU A 309 -30.45 0.71 23.91
CA LEU A 309 -31.31 1.00 22.77
C LEU A 309 -32.65 1.60 23.22
N ASP A 310 -32.61 2.80 23.78
CA ASP A 310 -33.81 3.60 24.05
C ASP A 310 -34.33 4.21 22.74
N GLY A 311 -35.18 3.46 22.01
CA GLY A 311 -36.16 4.01 21.06
C GLY A 311 -35.90 3.89 19.55
N GLY A 312 -34.79 3.29 19.10
CA GLY A 312 -34.57 2.99 17.67
C GLY A 312 -35.18 1.66 17.23
N GLN A 313 -35.64 1.54 15.97
CA GLN A 313 -35.98 0.22 15.41
C GLN A 313 -34.72 -0.61 15.17
N VAL A 314 -34.69 -1.79 15.80
CA VAL A 314 -33.55 -2.69 15.82
C VAL A 314 -33.89 -3.92 14.98
N TYR A 315 -33.08 -4.17 13.96
CA TYR A 315 -33.20 -5.34 13.10
C TYR A 315 -32.06 -6.30 13.43
N LEU A 316 -32.38 -7.57 13.71
CA LEU A 316 -31.40 -8.57 14.10
C LEU A 316 -31.34 -9.68 13.06
N VAL A 317 -30.13 -10.03 12.64
CA VAL A 317 -29.88 -11.20 11.79
C VAL A 317 -28.79 -12.08 12.40
N GLN A 318 -28.90 -13.38 12.21
CA GLN A 318 -27.94 -14.38 12.68
C GLN A 318 -27.63 -15.36 11.56
N LEU A 319 -26.37 -15.83 11.51
CA LEU A 319 -25.96 -16.85 10.55
C LEU A 319 -26.49 -18.22 11.00
N ASP A 320 -27.31 -18.83 10.15
CA ASP A 320 -27.79 -20.20 10.32
C ASP A 320 -27.68 -20.96 8.99
N GLN A 321 -27.10 -22.16 9.03
CA GLN A 321 -26.86 -23.03 7.85
C GLN A 321 -26.18 -22.33 6.65
N GLY A 322 -25.35 -21.31 6.91
CA GLY A 322 -24.64 -20.58 5.87
C GLY A 322 -25.41 -19.42 5.25
N HIS A 323 -26.56 -19.03 5.80
CA HIS A 323 -27.31 -17.83 5.41
C HIS A 323 -27.68 -16.98 6.64
N LEU A 324 -27.79 -15.67 6.47
CA LEU A 324 -28.32 -14.79 7.50
C LEU A 324 -29.84 -14.88 7.51
N GLN A 325 -30.41 -15.12 8.68
CA GLN A 325 -31.85 -15.14 8.90
C GLN A 325 -32.26 -14.05 9.88
N ALA A 326 -33.37 -13.37 9.59
CA ALA A 326 -33.98 -12.46 10.54
C ALA A 326 -34.36 -13.21 11.83
N VAL A 327 -33.90 -12.70 12.97
CA VAL A 327 -34.21 -13.26 14.29
C VAL A 327 -34.96 -12.26 15.14
N SER A 328 -35.91 -12.74 15.91
CA SER A 328 -36.58 -11.91 16.92
C SER A 328 -35.64 -11.64 18.09
N PRO A 329 -35.81 -10.51 18.81
CA PRO A 329 -35.08 -10.26 20.05
C PRO A 329 -35.27 -11.35 21.11
N GLU A 330 -36.40 -12.07 21.08
CA GLU A 330 -36.74 -13.13 22.03
C GLU A 330 -36.02 -14.45 21.70
N SER A 331 -35.94 -14.81 20.41
CA SER A 331 -35.19 -15.98 19.95
C SER A 331 -33.68 -15.84 20.17
N ALA A 332 -33.14 -14.62 20.02
CA ALA A 332 -31.73 -14.35 20.33
C ALA A 332 -31.40 -14.51 21.82
N LYS A 333 -32.35 -14.19 22.73
CA LYS A 333 -32.17 -14.35 24.18
C LYS A 333 -32.13 -15.81 24.61
N LEU A 334 -32.95 -16.66 24.01
CA LEU A 334 -33.02 -18.09 24.33
C LEU A 334 -31.72 -18.84 23.99
N GLN A 335 -31.01 -18.40 22.95
CA GLN A 335 -29.72 -18.99 22.57
C GLN A 335 -28.54 -18.52 23.44
N LEU A 336 -28.67 -17.34 24.05
CA LEU A 336 -27.64 -16.73 24.93
C LEU A 336 -27.73 -17.18 26.39
N SER A 337 -28.78 -17.93 26.76
CA SER A 337 -28.86 -18.55 28.07
C SER A 337 -27.86 -19.71 28.11
N PRO A 338 -26.91 -19.75 29.06
CA PRO A 338 -26.02 -20.90 29.18
C PRO A 338 -26.88 -22.15 29.32
N LYS A 339 -26.64 -23.16 28.48
CA LYS A 339 -27.22 -24.49 28.69
C LYS A 339 -26.81 -24.94 30.08
N GLU A 340 -27.77 -24.93 31.02
CA GLU A 340 -27.59 -25.45 32.37
C GLU A 340 -27.18 -26.93 32.37
#